data_AF-A0A117LTW5-F1
#
_entry.id   AF-A0A117LTW5-F1
#
_cell.length_a   1.000
_cell.length_b   1.000
_cell.length_c   1.000
_cell.angle_alpha   90.00
_cell.angle_beta   90.00
_cell.angle_gamma   90.00
#
_symmetry.space_group_name_H-M   'P 1'
#
loop_
_entity.id
_entity.type
_entity.pdbx_description
1 polymer ?
#
loop_
_entity_poly.entity_id
_entity_poly.type
_entity_poly.pdbx_seq_one_letter_code
_entity_poly.pdbx_strand_id
1 'polypeptide(L)'
;YDTPGIFTEDRLTDLLSVEDQSRFLPRKKLVRSTFQFHETRTVFLSGFVRIDAKNETDPVGILHTFVPESVSVHETNSNTGVEEWDRWFGGILKPPFSSSARSEYKWKREKFRLRTGQELHICGLGWINVAKGPITLVLTTPESVTLKVRKGLVGPKKFKK
;
A
#
# COMPACT_ATOMS: atom_id res chain seq x y z
N TYR A 1 20.52 -32.16 -2.51
CA TYR A 1 20.17 -31.40 -3.72
C TYR A 1 19.37 -30.20 -3.30
N ASP A 2 19.78 -29.01 -3.72
CA ASP A 2 18.99 -27.79 -3.56
C ASP A 2 17.94 -27.74 -4.68
N THR A 3 16.71 -27.37 -4.36
CA THR A 3 15.60 -27.32 -5.33
C THR A 3 15.52 -25.90 -5.89
N PRO A 4 15.40 -25.72 -7.22
CA PRO A 4 15.22 -24.40 -7.79
C PRO A 4 14.05 -23.63 -7.16
N GLY A 5 14.25 -22.33 -6.92
CA GLY A 5 13.22 -21.46 -6.35
C GLY A 5 12.01 -21.30 -7.29
N ILE A 6 10.80 -21.30 -6.70
CA ILE A 6 9.55 -21.10 -7.44
C ILE A 6 9.24 -19.60 -7.50
N PHE A 7 8.98 -19.08 -8.72
CA PHE A 7 8.47 -17.74 -8.94
C PHE A 7 6.94 -17.76 -8.87
N THR A 8 6.34 -16.87 -8.07
CA THR A 8 4.88 -16.85 -7.84
C THR A 8 4.15 -15.82 -8.71
N GLU A 9 4.87 -14.84 -9.27
CA GLU A 9 4.38 -13.76 -10.15
C GLU A 9 3.23 -12.91 -9.57
N ASP A 10 2.97 -13.05 -8.26
CA ASP A 10 1.83 -12.47 -7.57
C ASP A 10 2.21 -11.35 -6.59
N ARG A 11 3.49 -10.95 -6.59
CA ARG A 11 4.07 -9.94 -5.70
C ARG A 11 4.38 -8.67 -6.48
N LEU A 12 4.22 -7.52 -5.84
CA LEU A 12 4.59 -6.23 -6.44
C LEU A 12 6.07 -6.16 -6.83
N THR A 13 6.95 -6.80 -6.06
CA THR A 13 8.39 -6.88 -6.38
C THR A 13 8.68 -7.61 -7.67
N ASP A 14 7.80 -8.51 -8.11
CA ASP A 14 7.98 -9.25 -9.36
C ASP A 14 7.79 -8.34 -10.59
N LEU A 15 7.16 -7.16 -10.40
CA LEU A 15 7.02 -6.12 -11.43
C LEU A 15 8.26 -5.22 -11.57
N LEU A 16 9.17 -5.27 -10.59
CA LEU A 16 10.33 -4.40 -10.56
C LEU A 16 11.49 -5.03 -11.34
N SER A 17 12.28 -4.19 -12.01
CA SER A 17 13.56 -4.62 -12.58
C SER A 17 14.49 -5.14 -11.48
N VAL A 18 15.50 -5.94 -11.83
CA VAL A 18 16.48 -6.47 -10.84
C VAL A 18 17.16 -5.33 -10.07
N GLU A 19 17.45 -4.22 -10.74
CA GLU A 19 18.01 -3.03 -10.10
C GLU A 19 17.01 -2.41 -9.10
N ASP A 20 15.75 -2.24 -9.51
CA ASP A 20 14.71 -1.70 -8.64
C ASP A 20 14.40 -2.63 -7.46
N GLN A 21 14.45 -3.95 -7.64
CA GLN A 21 14.33 -4.92 -6.55
C GLN A 21 15.47 -4.74 -5.53
N SER A 22 16.71 -4.59 -5.99
CA SER A 22 17.88 -4.35 -5.11
C SER A 22 17.74 -3.06 -4.29
N ARG A 23 17.14 -2.02 -4.88
CA ARG A 23 16.84 -0.75 -4.19
C ARG A 23 15.62 -0.85 -3.27
N PHE A 24 14.65 -1.68 -3.63
CA PHE A 24 13.43 -1.91 -2.86
C PHE A 24 13.73 -2.64 -1.55
N LEU A 25 14.66 -3.59 -1.55
CA LEU A 25 15.00 -4.40 -0.39
C LEU A 25 15.25 -3.53 0.85
N PRO A 26 14.49 -3.75 1.96
CA PRO A 26 14.63 -2.96 3.17
C PRO A 26 16.02 -3.19 3.76
N ARG A 27 16.78 -2.10 3.95
CA ARG A 27 18.08 -2.14 4.62
C ARG A 27 17.94 -1.81 6.11
N LYS A 28 16.84 -1.15 6.47
CA LYS A 28 16.46 -0.78 7.84
C LYS A 28 15.11 -1.39 8.20
N LYS A 29 14.62 -1.04 9.40
CA LYS A 29 13.25 -1.38 9.82
C LYS A 29 12.25 -0.70 8.89
N LEU A 30 11.12 -1.39 8.64
CA LEU A 30 9.99 -0.82 7.90
C LEU A 30 9.54 0.50 8.51
N VAL A 31 9.18 1.43 7.64
CA VAL A 31 8.66 2.75 8.01
C VAL A 31 7.17 2.63 8.28
N ARG A 32 6.74 3.17 9.44
CA ARG A 32 5.33 3.29 9.79
C ARG A 32 4.83 4.71 9.53
N SER A 33 3.89 4.87 8.62
CA SER A 33 3.13 6.12 8.45
C SER A 33 1.75 6.00 9.10
N THR A 34 1.22 7.10 9.64
CA THR A 34 -0.10 7.13 10.31
C THR A 34 -0.99 8.17 9.68
N PHE A 35 -2.20 7.76 9.32
CA PHE A 35 -3.22 8.61 8.72
C PHE A 35 -4.44 8.67 9.64
N GLN A 36 -4.91 9.88 9.91
CA GLN A 36 -6.13 10.13 10.67
C GLN A 36 -7.08 10.93 9.80
N PHE A 37 -8.32 10.47 9.67
CA PHE A 37 -9.27 11.09 8.76
C PHE A 37 -10.71 10.88 9.20
N HIS A 38 -11.52 11.92 9.00
CA HIS A 38 -12.96 11.88 9.17
C HIS A 38 -13.63 11.44 7.87
N GLU A 39 -13.19 12.00 6.75
CA GLU A 39 -13.73 11.76 5.41
C GLU A 39 -12.78 10.91 4.55
N THR A 40 -13.15 10.72 3.29
CA THR A 40 -12.34 9.95 2.35
C THR A 40 -10.97 10.61 2.12
N ARG A 41 -9.90 9.81 2.17
CA ARG A 41 -8.53 10.23 1.85
C ARG A 41 -7.90 9.31 0.83
N THR A 42 -7.01 9.86 0.01
CA THR A 42 -6.21 9.08 -0.94
C THR A 42 -4.77 9.00 -0.47
N VAL A 43 -4.24 7.79 -0.36
CA VAL A 43 -2.84 7.55 -0.03
C VAL A 43 -2.22 6.67 -1.11
N PHE A 44 -1.09 7.11 -1.64
CA PHE A 44 -0.25 6.29 -2.50
C PHE A 44 0.84 5.60 -1.69
N LEU A 45 1.02 4.32 -1.94
CA LEU A 45 2.21 3.58 -1.56
C LEU A 45 2.91 3.20 -2.85
N SER A 46 4.09 3.76 -3.09
CA SER A 46 4.76 3.70 -4.40
C SER A 46 3.89 4.26 -5.55
N GLY A 47 4.35 4.12 -6.79
CA GLY A 47 3.53 4.34 -7.99
C GLY A 47 2.46 3.27 -8.20
N PHE A 48 2.61 2.10 -7.58
CA PHE A 48 1.80 0.92 -7.87
C PHE A 48 0.57 0.72 -7.00
N VAL A 49 0.40 1.48 -5.92
CA VAL A 49 -0.75 1.28 -5.03
C VAL A 49 -1.38 2.61 -4.71
N ARG A 50 -2.61 2.80 -5.18
CA ARG A 50 -3.50 3.86 -4.73
C ARG A 50 -4.51 3.29 -3.74
N ILE A 51 -4.70 3.97 -2.62
CA ILE A 51 -5.64 3.60 -1.57
C ILE A 51 -6.62 4.76 -1.41
N ASP A 52 -7.87 4.57 -1.80
CA ASP A 52 -8.96 5.47 -1.39
C ASP A 52 -9.57 4.91 -0.09
N ALA A 53 -9.32 5.57 1.04
CA ALA A 53 -9.76 5.13 2.36
C ALA A 53 -10.93 5.99 2.85
N LYS A 54 -12.06 5.36 3.16
CA LYS A 54 -13.26 6.00 3.70
C LYS A 54 -13.55 5.48 5.09
N ASN A 55 -13.62 6.39 6.05
CA ASN A 55 -14.08 6.08 7.39
C ASN A 55 -15.62 5.96 7.38
N GLU A 56 -16.16 4.94 8.05
CA GLU A 56 -17.60 4.66 8.04
C GLU A 56 -18.30 5.15 9.32
N THR A 57 -17.55 5.66 10.31
CA THR A 57 -18.08 6.02 11.64
C THR A 57 -17.33 7.17 12.28
N ASP A 58 -18.02 7.98 13.07
CA ASP A 58 -17.38 8.95 13.98
C ASP A 58 -16.76 8.27 15.22
N PRO A 59 -15.72 8.84 15.85
CA PRO A 59 -15.23 10.20 15.64
C PRO A 59 -14.06 10.34 14.65
N VAL A 60 -13.19 9.34 14.44
CA VAL A 60 -12.08 9.45 13.45
C VAL A 60 -11.56 8.05 13.09
N GLY A 61 -11.28 7.83 11.81
CA GLY A 61 -10.61 6.62 11.31
C GLY A 61 -9.09 6.75 11.43
N ILE A 62 -8.41 5.66 11.80
CA ILE A 62 -6.94 5.64 11.91
C ILE A 62 -6.38 4.43 11.16
N LEU A 63 -5.50 4.71 10.20
CA LEU A 63 -4.73 3.73 9.46
C LEU A 63 -3.23 3.87 9.75
N HIS A 64 -2.54 2.74 9.73
CA HIS A 64 -1.09 2.71 9.65
C HIS A 64 -0.67 1.98 8.37
N THR A 65 0.38 2.46 7.71
CA THR A 65 1.03 1.71 6.62
C THR A 65 2.41 1.30 7.07
N PHE A 66 2.85 0.12 6.64
CA PHE A 66 4.18 -0.41 6.93
C PHE A 66 4.82 -0.85 5.61
N VAL A 67 5.84 -0.12 5.18
CA VAL A 67 6.54 -0.33 3.90
C VAL A 67 8.05 -0.10 4.07
N PRO A 68 8.91 -0.62 3.17
CA PRO A 68 10.33 -0.29 3.16
C PRO A 68 10.58 1.22 3.06
N GLU A 69 11.71 1.67 3.60
CA GLU A 69 12.11 3.09 3.59
C GLU A 69 12.31 3.68 2.19
N SER A 70 12.51 2.82 1.19
CA SER A 70 12.65 3.19 -0.21
C SER A 70 11.30 3.43 -0.91
N VAL A 71 10.19 3.07 -0.26
CA VAL A 71 8.83 3.27 -0.79
C VAL A 71 8.31 4.65 -0.38
N SER A 72 7.95 5.46 -1.36
CA SER A 72 7.25 6.72 -1.15
C SER A 72 5.86 6.45 -0.58
N VAL A 73 5.51 7.20 0.46
CA VAL A 73 4.15 7.26 1.00
C VAL A 73 3.66 8.69 0.81
N HIS A 74 2.64 8.88 -0.03
CA HIS A 74 2.17 10.20 -0.43
C HIS A 74 0.66 10.32 -0.23
N GLU A 75 0.23 11.25 0.62
CA GLU A 75 -1.18 11.56 0.82
C GLU A 75 -1.61 12.72 -0.08
N THR A 76 -2.80 12.61 -0.67
CA THR A 76 -3.42 13.68 -1.43
C THR A 76 -4.96 13.57 -1.38
N ASN A 77 -5.64 14.56 -1.96
CA ASN A 77 -7.07 14.45 -2.21
C ASN A 77 -7.34 13.55 -3.43
N SER A 78 -8.55 12.99 -3.50
CA SER A 78 -8.88 11.97 -4.50
C SER A 78 -8.87 12.48 -5.95
N ASN A 79 -9.23 13.74 -6.19
CA ASN A 79 -9.30 14.31 -7.54
C ASN A 79 -7.90 14.55 -8.11
N THR A 80 -7.05 15.24 -7.35
CA THR A 80 -5.64 15.43 -7.70
C THR A 80 -4.94 14.08 -7.85
N GLY A 81 -5.24 13.11 -6.99
CA GLY A 81 -4.69 11.75 -7.13
C GLY A 81 -5.13 11.03 -8.42
N VAL A 82 -6.29 11.35 -9.02
CA VAL A 82 -6.64 10.83 -10.36
C VAL A 82 -5.84 11.54 -11.44
N GLU A 83 -5.83 12.88 -11.40
CA GLU A 83 -5.28 13.74 -12.45
C GLU A 83 -3.75 13.61 -12.56
N GLU A 84 -3.08 13.43 -11.43
CA GLU A 84 -1.63 13.58 -11.34
C GLU A 84 -0.86 12.25 -11.27
N TRP A 85 -1.57 11.12 -11.20
CA TRP A 85 -0.92 9.82 -10.98
C TRP A 85 0.10 9.50 -12.06
N ASP A 86 -0.26 9.67 -13.33
CA ASP A 86 0.66 9.40 -14.45
C ASP A 86 1.91 10.27 -14.39
N ARG A 87 1.77 11.56 -14.04
CA ARG A 87 2.91 12.48 -13.89
C ARG A 87 3.79 12.11 -12.71
N TRP A 88 3.20 11.63 -11.61
CA TRP A 88 3.93 11.32 -10.39
C TRP A 88 4.59 9.94 -10.39
N PHE A 89 4.12 9.02 -11.22
CA PHE A 89 4.58 7.64 -11.32
C PHE A 89 6.08 7.58 -11.68
N GLY A 90 6.89 6.93 -10.84
CA GLY A 90 8.35 6.85 -11.01
C GLY A 90 9.10 8.15 -10.68
N GLY A 91 8.40 9.27 -10.50
CA GLY A 91 8.94 10.55 -10.07
C GLY A 91 8.93 10.71 -8.56
N ILE A 92 7.83 11.22 -8.02
CA ILE A 92 7.61 11.32 -6.56
C ILE A 92 7.03 10.03 -5.98
N LEU A 93 6.31 9.25 -6.81
CA LEU A 93 5.74 7.96 -6.43
C LEU A 93 6.70 6.84 -6.84
N LYS A 94 7.54 6.42 -5.88
CA LYS A 94 8.61 5.43 -6.06
C LYS A 94 8.44 4.26 -5.09
N PRO A 95 8.75 3.01 -5.47
CA PRO A 95 9.07 2.54 -6.81
C PRO A 95 7.90 2.74 -7.82
N PRO A 96 8.12 2.64 -9.14
CA PRO A 96 9.37 2.25 -9.79
C PRO A 96 10.46 3.30 -9.59
N PHE A 97 11.72 2.90 -9.61
CA PHE A 97 12.83 3.86 -9.53
C PHE A 97 13.50 4.09 -10.89
N SER A 98 13.47 3.07 -11.76
CA SER A 98 13.77 3.20 -13.18
C SER A 98 12.59 3.77 -13.96
N SER A 99 12.87 4.30 -15.16
CA SER A 99 11.84 4.79 -16.08
C SER A 99 10.85 3.68 -16.44
N SER A 100 9.59 3.86 -16.06
CA SER A 100 8.46 3.06 -16.52
C SER A 100 7.20 3.91 -16.44
N ALA A 101 6.25 3.65 -17.33
CA ALA A 101 4.97 4.34 -17.38
C ALA A 101 3.86 3.49 -16.74
N ARG A 102 2.91 4.16 -16.08
CA ARG A 102 1.75 3.49 -15.48
C ARG A 102 0.92 2.70 -16.50
N SER A 103 0.90 3.17 -17.75
CA SER A 103 0.18 2.56 -18.88
C SER A 103 0.74 1.21 -19.33
N GLU A 104 1.95 0.84 -18.91
CA GLU A 104 2.55 -0.47 -19.21
C GLU A 104 1.90 -1.61 -18.42
N TYR A 105 1.15 -1.29 -17.37
CA TYR A 105 0.52 -2.25 -16.48
C TYR A 105 -1.00 -2.29 -16.66
N LYS A 106 -1.60 -3.46 -16.41
CA LYS A 106 -3.05 -3.61 -16.25
C LYS A 106 -3.43 -3.45 -14.78
N TRP A 107 -4.51 -2.73 -14.52
CA TRP A 107 -4.91 -2.32 -13.18
C TRP A 107 -6.27 -2.87 -12.82
N LYS A 108 -6.40 -3.33 -11.58
CA LYS A 108 -7.67 -3.72 -10.97
C LYS A 108 -8.04 -2.79 -9.83
N ARG A 109 -9.34 -2.73 -9.52
CA ARG A 109 -9.87 -2.07 -8.33
C ARG A 109 -10.59 -3.08 -7.45
N GLU A 110 -10.18 -3.15 -6.18
CA GLU A 110 -10.75 -4.06 -5.20
C GLU A 110 -11.20 -3.29 -3.97
N LYS A 111 -12.37 -3.65 -3.41
CA LYS A 111 -12.97 -2.98 -2.26
C LYS A 111 -12.95 -3.91 -1.05
N PHE A 112 -12.44 -3.41 0.07
CA PHE A 112 -12.37 -4.12 1.34
C PHE A 112 -13.04 -3.31 2.44
N ARG A 113 -13.79 -3.97 3.32
CA ARG A 113 -14.29 -3.37 4.56
C ARG A 113 -13.56 -4.02 5.73
N LEU A 114 -12.76 -3.24 6.44
CA LEU A 114 -11.88 -3.71 7.49
C LEU A 114 -12.25 -3.11 8.85
N ARG A 115 -12.15 -3.92 9.89
CA ARG A 115 -12.40 -3.51 11.28
C ARG A 115 -11.09 -3.28 12.01
N THR A 116 -11.17 -2.61 13.16
CA THR A 116 -10.04 -2.42 14.07
C THR A 116 -9.30 -3.74 14.34
N GLY A 117 -7.98 -3.72 14.21
CA GLY A 117 -7.11 -4.89 14.38
C GLY A 117 -7.03 -5.82 13.17
N GLN A 118 -7.64 -5.47 12.03
CA GLN A 118 -7.41 -6.16 10.76
C GLN A 118 -6.36 -5.45 9.91
N GLU A 119 -5.69 -6.23 9.06
CA GLU A 119 -4.70 -5.75 8.11
C GLU A 119 -5.04 -6.19 6.69
N LEU A 120 -4.70 -5.33 5.72
CA LEU A 120 -4.63 -5.67 4.31
C LEU A 120 -3.16 -5.79 3.90
N HIS A 121 -2.73 -7.01 3.65
CA HIS A 121 -1.40 -7.31 3.14
C HIS A 121 -1.37 -7.17 1.62
N ILE A 122 -0.37 -6.44 1.12
CA ILE A 122 -0.08 -6.24 -0.29
C ILE A 122 1.18 -7.05 -0.59
N CYS A 123 1.03 -8.20 -1.25
CA CYS A 123 2.15 -9.14 -1.48
C CYS A 123 3.33 -8.43 -2.15
N GLY A 124 4.53 -8.58 -1.58
CA GLY A 124 5.76 -7.96 -2.08
C GLY A 124 5.97 -6.49 -1.67
N LEU A 125 4.99 -5.80 -1.08
CA LEU A 125 5.14 -4.39 -0.71
C LEU A 125 5.19 -4.17 0.81
N GLY A 126 4.17 -4.65 1.52
CA GLY A 126 3.91 -4.25 2.89
C GLY A 126 2.45 -4.43 3.26
N TRP A 127 1.96 -3.69 4.26
CA TRP A 127 0.57 -3.80 4.67
C TRP A 127 -0.02 -2.50 5.22
N ILE A 128 -1.36 -2.46 5.23
CA ILE A 128 -2.18 -1.43 5.84
C ILE A 128 -2.85 -2.03 7.08
N ASN A 129 -2.73 -1.38 8.24
CA ASN A 129 -3.37 -1.78 9.49
C ASN A 129 -4.49 -0.78 9.84
N VAL A 130 -5.67 -1.31 10.17
CA VAL A 130 -6.77 -0.51 10.71
C VAL A 130 -6.65 -0.44 12.22
N ALA A 131 -6.12 0.67 12.73
CA ALA A 131 -5.98 0.90 14.16
C ALA A 131 -7.29 1.39 14.80
N LYS A 132 -8.12 2.09 14.03
CA LYS A 132 -9.46 2.53 14.43
C LYS A 132 -10.37 2.57 13.21
N GLY A 133 -11.44 1.79 13.23
CA GLY A 133 -12.45 1.72 12.16
C GLY A 133 -13.82 1.30 12.70
N PRO A 134 -14.74 0.85 11.83
CA PRO A 134 -14.49 0.26 10.51
C PRO A 134 -14.12 1.27 9.41
N ILE A 135 -13.25 0.83 8.50
CA ILE A 135 -12.79 1.60 7.34
C ILE A 135 -13.03 0.78 6.07
N THR A 136 -13.58 1.43 5.05
CA THR A 136 -13.64 0.90 3.70
C THR A 136 -12.40 1.37 2.93
N LEU A 137 -11.67 0.43 2.33
CA LEU A 137 -10.54 0.69 1.46
C LEU A 137 -10.91 0.28 0.04
N VAL A 138 -10.68 1.16 -0.93
CA VAL A 138 -10.66 0.82 -2.35
C VAL A 138 -9.22 0.92 -2.82
N LEU A 139 -8.64 -0.22 -3.20
CA LEU A 139 -7.27 -0.27 -3.70
C LEU A 139 -7.29 -0.35 -5.21
N THR A 140 -6.44 0.45 -5.85
CA THR A 140 -6.11 0.30 -7.27
C THR A 140 -4.65 -0.15 -7.38
N THR A 141 -4.44 -1.35 -7.90
CA THR A 141 -3.13 -2.01 -8.00
C THR A 141 -3.00 -2.74 -9.34
N PRO A 142 -1.79 -3.13 -9.76
CA PRO A 142 -1.63 -4.02 -10.89
C PRO A 142 -2.40 -5.34 -10.69
N GLU A 143 -2.93 -5.91 -11.77
CA GLU A 143 -3.79 -7.11 -11.74
C GLU A 143 -3.13 -8.32 -11.07
N SER A 144 -1.83 -8.52 -11.33
CA SER A 144 -1.05 -9.64 -10.79
C SER A 144 -0.83 -9.54 -9.28
N VAL A 145 -0.86 -8.35 -8.69
CA VAL A 145 -0.55 -8.16 -7.27
C VAL A 145 -1.68 -8.73 -6.41
N THR A 146 -1.32 -9.68 -5.55
CA THR A 146 -2.27 -10.31 -4.64
C THR A 146 -2.45 -9.50 -3.35
N LEU A 147 -3.71 -9.30 -2.97
CA LEU A 147 -4.14 -8.63 -1.75
C LEU A 147 -4.75 -9.66 -0.78
N LYS A 148 -4.37 -9.64 0.50
CA LYS A 148 -4.87 -10.58 1.51
C LYS A 148 -5.27 -9.88 2.79
N VAL A 149 -6.51 -10.11 3.23
CA VAL A 149 -6.96 -9.67 4.56
C VAL A 149 -6.48 -10.67 5.61
N ARG A 150 -5.94 -10.15 6.72
CA ARG A 150 -5.49 -10.98 7.85
C ARG A 150 -5.79 -10.33 9.20
N LYS A 151 -5.64 -11.11 10.28
CA LYS A 151 -5.55 -10.55 11.64
C LYS A 151 -4.28 -9.71 11.76
N GLY A 152 -4.38 -8.58 12.44
CA GLY A 152 -3.27 -7.64 12.55
C GLY A 152 -2.10 -8.23 13.32
N LEU A 153 -0.88 -8.05 12.78
CA LEU A 153 0.36 -8.31 13.49
C LEU A 153 0.65 -7.20 14.51
N VAL A 154 0.13 -6.00 14.24
CA VAL A 154 0.18 -4.86 15.15
C VAL A 154 -1.18 -4.68 15.79
N GLY A 155 -1.25 -4.91 17.10
CA GLY A 155 -2.46 -4.74 17.87
C GLY A 155 -2.86 -3.26 18.04
N PRO A 156 -4.14 -2.96 18.33
CA PRO A 156 -4.53 -1.62 18.73
C PRO A 156 -3.71 -1.22 19.95
N LYS A 157 -3.13 0.00 19.95
CA LYS A 157 -2.45 0.54 21.13
C LYS A 157 -3.43 0.42 22.30
N LYS A 158 -3.15 -0.48 23.24
CA LYS A 158 -3.84 -0.49 24.53
C LYS A 158 -3.37 0.76 25.25
N PHE A 159 -4.14 1.84 25.20
CA PHE A 159 -3.97 2.91 26.16
C PHE A 159 -4.20 2.25 27.52
N LYS A 160 -3.15 2.14 28.35
CA LYS A 160 -3.33 1.83 29.75
C LYS A 160 -4.25 2.93 30.28
N LYS A 161 -5.41 2.54 30.81
CA LYS A 161 -6.25 3.44 31.61
C LYS A 161 -5.44 3.95 32.79
#